data_AF-A0AB73HAX5-F1
#
_entry.id   AF-A0AB73HAX5-F1
#
_cell.length_a   1.000
_cell.length_b   1.000
_cell.length_c   1.000
_cell.angle_alpha   90.00
_cell.angle_beta   90.00
_cell.angle_gamma   90.00
#
_symmetry.space_group_name_H-M   'P 1'
#
loop_
_entity.id
_entity.type
_entity.pdbx_description
1 polymer ?
#
loop_
_entity_poly.entity_id
_entity_poly.type
_entity_poly.pdbx_seq_one_letter_code
_entity_poly.pdbx_strand_id
1 'polypeptide(L)'
;MKKRLIGIITALFLVSGILLSPEIGQAQTTVDYDKLYQQGVSEGIIKQADVSLEEWVKENEKEYKQVYQDGLKDGVYDASMSYEEWLKLNNYGQPPVVDENWEEVPQKPMLKGVYKGYNIKKGDILITNGTSSSGLLGHSAIANGNEYILDIPGKGETTRQWSTSRWMKEYDGKGWVKVYRLKDSSVANAAANWADKNYYSTNGTSKQNIFPKYGMTGSRYSKNPTYCSKIVLQAYYFGTGNKPVVQVFPSLVTVYDLPNYFSKAYKPQQVKYFK
;
A
#
# COMPACT_ATOMS: atom_id res chain seq x y z
N MET A 1 -52.12 -35.13 -59.36
CA MET A 1 -52.63 -36.45 -58.91
C MET A 1 -51.99 -36.80 -57.58
N LYS A 2 -52.81 -37.14 -56.58
CA LYS A 2 -52.59 -38.08 -55.44
C LYS A 2 -51.21 -38.05 -54.73
N LYS A 3 -51.03 -38.02 -53.41
CA LYS A 3 -51.85 -38.10 -52.18
C LYS A 3 -50.87 -37.87 -51.01
N ARG A 4 -51.29 -37.13 -49.97
CA ARG A 4 -51.29 -37.44 -48.50
C ARG A 4 -50.19 -38.38 -47.94
N LEU A 5 -49.65 -38.28 -46.72
CA LEU A 5 -49.67 -37.45 -45.50
C LEU A 5 -48.76 -38.24 -44.50
N ILE A 6 -48.54 -37.72 -43.27
CA ILE A 6 -47.90 -38.36 -42.09
C ILE A 6 -46.37 -38.13 -42.08
N GLY A 7 -45.75 -37.39 -41.17
CA GLY A 7 -46.06 -37.10 -39.77
C GLY A 7 -45.09 -37.90 -38.89
N ILE A 8 -44.12 -37.24 -38.24
CA ILE A 8 -43.59 -37.59 -36.91
C ILE A 8 -42.82 -36.37 -36.39
N ILE A 9 -43.30 -35.91 -35.25
CA ILE A 9 -42.72 -34.90 -34.37
C ILE A 9 -41.54 -35.56 -33.64
N THR A 10 -40.37 -34.93 -33.64
CA THR A 10 -39.33 -35.22 -32.64
C THR A 10 -38.92 -33.91 -32.00
N ALA A 11 -39.67 -33.55 -30.95
CA ALA A 11 -39.29 -32.51 -30.02
C ALA A 11 -38.18 -33.06 -29.12
N LEU A 12 -36.93 -32.67 -29.36
CA LEU A 12 -35.87 -32.84 -28.38
C LEU A 12 -36.07 -31.80 -27.28
N PHE A 13 -36.60 -32.24 -26.14
CA PHE A 13 -36.46 -31.54 -24.87
C PHE A 13 -34.98 -31.57 -24.46
N LEU A 14 -34.24 -30.50 -24.74
CA LEU A 14 -32.99 -30.23 -24.06
C LEU A 14 -33.32 -29.78 -22.63
N VAL A 15 -33.16 -30.73 -21.71
CA VAL A 15 -33.26 -30.50 -20.27
C VAL A 15 -32.25 -29.42 -19.88
N SER A 16 -32.82 -28.37 -19.31
CA SER A 16 -32.16 -27.28 -18.61
C SER A 16 -31.10 -27.79 -17.62
N GLY A 17 -29.85 -27.48 -17.89
CA GLY A 17 -28.75 -27.57 -16.93
C GLY A 17 -28.04 -26.23 -16.85
N ILE A 18 -28.76 -25.17 -16.43
CA ILE A 18 -28.08 -23.96 -15.95
C ILE A 18 -27.45 -24.39 -14.63
N LEU A 19 -26.15 -24.70 -14.68
CA LEU A 19 -25.29 -24.78 -13.51
C LEU A 19 -25.22 -23.36 -12.91
N LEU A 20 -26.24 -23.02 -12.12
CA LEU A 20 -26.15 -21.95 -11.15
C LEU A 20 -25.05 -22.38 -10.18
N SER A 21 -23.86 -21.81 -10.38
CA SER A 21 -22.86 -21.80 -9.33
C SER A 21 -23.53 -21.21 -8.09
N PRO A 22 -23.41 -21.80 -6.90
CA PRO A 22 -23.92 -21.16 -5.72
C PRO A 22 -23.15 -19.85 -5.57
N GLU A 23 -23.83 -18.72 -5.83
CA GLU A 23 -23.43 -17.47 -5.22
C GLU A 23 -23.41 -17.76 -3.72
N ILE A 24 -22.21 -17.83 -3.17
CA ILE A 24 -22.02 -17.73 -1.73
C ILE A 24 -22.49 -16.32 -1.43
N GLY A 25 -23.78 -16.18 -1.15
CA GLY A 25 -24.34 -14.99 -0.55
C GLY A 25 -23.64 -14.83 0.78
N GLN A 26 -22.56 -14.05 0.80
CA GLN A 26 -22.05 -13.52 2.06
C GLN A 26 -23.23 -12.75 2.65
N ALA A 27 -23.70 -13.20 3.81
CA ALA A 27 -24.63 -12.42 4.61
C ALA A 27 -24.04 -11.01 4.68
N GLN A 28 -24.75 -10.04 4.09
CA GLN A 28 -24.28 -8.67 4.01
C GLN A 28 -24.41 -8.08 5.42
N THR A 29 -23.45 -8.39 6.28
CA THR A 29 -23.27 -7.74 7.56
C THR A 29 -23.17 -6.26 7.26
N THR A 30 -24.20 -5.52 7.65
CA THR A 30 -24.28 -4.09 7.42
C THR A 30 -23.13 -3.48 8.23
N VAL A 31 -22.15 -2.91 7.54
CA VAL A 31 -20.98 -2.31 8.19
C VAL A 31 -21.47 -1.12 9.02
N ASP A 32 -21.18 -1.13 10.32
CA ASP A 32 -21.52 -0.03 11.23
C ASP A 32 -20.47 1.09 11.11
N TYR A 33 -20.63 1.90 10.07
CA TYR A 33 -19.68 2.97 9.77
C TYR A 33 -19.62 4.05 10.84
N ASP A 34 -20.74 4.37 11.50
CA ASP A 34 -20.75 5.35 12.59
C ASP A 34 -19.83 4.87 13.71
N LYS A 35 -20.04 3.63 14.17
CA LYS A 35 -19.21 3.03 15.21
C LYS A 35 -17.72 3.00 14.84
N LEU A 36 -17.38 2.62 13.60
CA LEU A 36 -15.98 2.56 13.15
C LEU A 36 -15.35 3.96 13.07
N TYR A 37 -16.10 4.94 12.57
CA TYR A 37 -15.64 6.32 12.50
C TYR A 37 -15.41 6.90 13.91
N GLN A 38 -16.38 6.75 14.82
CA GLN A 38 -16.24 7.21 16.20
C GLN A 38 -15.07 6.52 16.92
N GLN A 39 -14.86 5.22 16.65
CA GLN A 39 -13.69 4.51 17.16
C GLN A 39 -12.39 5.15 16.64
N GLY A 40 -12.26 5.36 15.33
CA GLY A 40 -11.08 6.00 14.73
C GLY A 40 -10.84 7.43 15.23
N VAL A 41 -11.90 8.20 15.52
CA VAL A 41 -11.81 9.52 16.16
C VAL A 41 -11.30 9.39 17.60
N SER A 42 -11.83 8.45 18.37
CA SER A 42 -11.42 8.24 19.77
C SER A 42 -9.97 7.77 19.91
N GLU A 43 -9.46 7.04 18.91
CA GLU A 43 -8.07 6.61 18.81
C GLU A 43 -7.14 7.73 18.30
N GLY A 44 -7.70 8.89 17.93
CA GLY A 44 -6.95 10.03 17.41
C GLY A 44 -6.44 9.84 15.98
N ILE A 45 -6.93 8.81 15.27
CA ILE A 45 -6.53 8.48 13.89
C ILE A 45 -7.31 9.34 12.91
N ILE A 46 -8.63 9.44 13.11
CA ILE A 46 -9.50 10.30 12.31
C ILE A 46 -9.59 11.66 13.01
N LYS A 47 -9.13 12.71 12.32
CA LYS A 47 -9.33 14.09 12.75
C LYS A 47 -10.64 14.58 12.17
N GLN A 48 -11.67 14.69 13.02
CA GLN A 48 -13.01 15.10 12.60
C GLN A 48 -13.05 16.50 11.95
N ALA A 49 -12.08 17.36 12.28
CA ALA A 49 -11.91 18.66 11.63
C ALA A 49 -11.48 18.55 10.15
N ASP A 50 -10.83 17.45 9.76
CA ASP A 50 -10.24 17.25 8.44
C ASP A 50 -11.10 16.34 7.54
N VAL A 51 -11.78 15.34 8.11
CA VAL A 51 -12.57 14.35 7.38
C VAL A 51 -13.92 14.14 8.06
N SER A 52 -15.01 14.51 7.39
CA SER A 52 -16.37 14.29 7.90
C SER A 52 -16.78 12.82 7.84
N LEU A 53 -17.75 12.41 8.67
CA LEU A 53 -18.33 11.05 8.60
C LEU A 53 -18.86 10.74 7.21
N GLU A 54 -19.61 11.65 6.59
CA GLU A 54 -20.19 11.45 5.26
C GLU A 54 -19.12 11.21 4.19
N GLU A 55 -18.07 12.03 4.19
CA GLU A 55 -16.95 11.90 3.26
C GLU A 55 -16.19 10.58 3.47
N TRP A 56 -15.94 10.23 4.73
CA TRP A 56 -15.28 8.98 5.08
C TRP A 56 -16.09 7.75 4.65
N VAL A 57 -17.42 7.75 4.86
CA VAL A 57 -18.30 6.67 4.38
C VAL A 57 -18.28 6.57 2.87
N LYS A 58 -18.34 7.72 2.17
CA LYS A 58 -18.31 7.76 0.72
C LYS A 58 -17.03 7.16 0.15
N GLU A 59 -15.86 7.46 0.72
CA GLU A 59 -14.59 6.84 0.31
C GLU A 59 -14.59 5.32 0.55
N ASN A 60 -15.07 4.90 1.73
CA ASN A 60 -15.16 3.49 2.07
C ASN A 60 -16.01 2.71 1.07
N GLU A 61 -17.18 3.25 0.72
CA GLU A 61 -18.10 2.58 -0.19
C GLU A 61 -17.64 2.56 -1.63
N LYS A 62 -17.01 3.64 -2.10
CA LYS A 62 -16.62 3.78 -3.50
C LYS A 62 -15.28 3.15 -3.84
N GLU A 63 -14.35 3.15 -2.90
CA GLU A 63 -12.96 2.79 -3.17
C GLU A 63 -12.47 1.65 -2.28
N TYR A 64 -12.56 1.81 -0.95
CA TYR A 64 -11.88 0.89 -0.03
C TYR A 64 -12.50 -0.51 0.01
N LYS A 65 -13.83 -0.61 -0.14
CA LYS A 65 -14.50 -1.91 -0.32
C LYS A 65 -13.92 -2.70 -1.49
N GLN A 66 -13.65 -2.07 -2.63
CA GLN A 66 -13.08 -2.77 -3.78
C GLN A 66 -11.65 -3.24 -3.47
N VAL A 67 -10.83 -2.41 -2.84
CA VAL A 67 -9.47 -2.79 -2.43
C VAL A 67 -9.51 -3.99 -1.49
N TYR A 68 -10.43 -4.00 -0.52
CA TYR A 68 -10.64 -5.13 0.37
C TYR A 68 -11.00 -6.43 -0.39
N GLN A 69 -11.94 -6.35 -1.33
CA GLN A 69 -12.35 -7.50 -2.15
C GLN A 69 -11.20 -8.02 -3.03
N ASP A 70 -10.37 -7.14 -3.56
CA ASP A 70 -9.19 -7.52 -4.33
C ASP A 70 -8.18 -8.28 -3.46
N GLY A 71 -8.01 -7.90 -2.19
CA GLY A 71 -7.14 -8.62 -1.26
C GLY A 71 -7.63 -10.03 -0.91
N LEU A 72 -8.95 -10.23 -0.77
CA LEU A 72 -9.55 -11.57 -0.63
C LEU A 72 -9.29 -12.41 -1.87
N LYS A 73 -9.57 -11.83 -3.05
CA LYS A 73 -9.39 -12.50 -4.35
C LYS A 73 -7.93 -12.89 -4.61
N ASP A 74 -6.99 -12.03 -4.22
CA ASP A 74 -5.55 -12.27 -4.37
C ASP A 74 -4.96 -13.14 -3.25
N GLY A 75 -5.75 -13.56 -2.27
CA GLY A 75 -5.31 -14.44 -1.16
C GLY A 75 -4.33 -13.77 -0.21
N VAL A 76 -4.44 -12.45 -0.04
CA VAL A 76 -3.60 -11.66 0.88
C VAL A 76 -3.97 -11.94 2.33
N TYR A 77 -5.27 -12.09 2.58
CA TYR A 77 -5.90 -12.56 3.80
C TYR A 77 -7.07 -13.47 3.39
N ASP A 78 -7.47 -14.37 4.29
CA ASP A 78 -8.56 -15.30 4.02
C ASP A 78 -9.94 -14.69 4.35
N ALA A 79 -11.00 -15.45 4.07
CA ALA A 79 -12.39 -15.03 4.26
C ALA A 79 -12.79 -14.81 5.74
N SER A 80 -11.92 -15.12 6.71
CA SER A 80 -12.14 -14.79 8.11
C SER A 80 -11.84 -13.33 8.43
N MET A 81 -11.01 -12.65 7.62
CA MET A 81 -10.77 -11.21 7.75
C MET A 81 -12.06 -10.46 7.41
N SER A 82 -12.71 -9.82 8.39
CA SER A 82 -13.85 -8.95 8.13
C SER A 82 -13.43 -7.61 7.53
N TYR A 83 -14.36 -6.92 6.86
CA TYR A 83 -14.10 -5.56 6.35
C TYR A 83 -13.74 -4.58 7.47
N GLU A 84 -14.37 -4.72 8.64
CA GLU A 84 -14.11 -3.86 9.80
C GLU A 84 -12.68 -4.04 10.34
N GLU A 85 -12.24 -5.29 10.49
CA GLU A 85 -10.87 -5.61 10.91
C GLU A 85 -9.85 -5.15 9.86
N TRP A 86 -10.13 -5.36 8.58
CA TRP A 86 -9.30 -4.89 7.49
C TRP A 86 -9.15 -3.37 7.50
N LEU A 87 -10.24 -2.64 7.77
CA LEU A 87 -10.23 -1.18 7.81
C LEU A 87 -9.39 -0.66 8.98
N LYS A 88 -9.51 -1.27 10.17
CA LYS A 88 -8.65 -0.98 11.33
C LYS A 88 -7.17 -1.24 11.02
N LEU A 89 -6.88 -2.37 10.38
CA LEU A 89 -5.52 -2.74 9.96
C LEU A 89 -4.93 -1.75 8.95
N ASN A 90 -5.77 -1.12 8.12
CA ASN A 90 -5.39 -0.06 7.19
C ASN A 90 -5.58 1.35 7.79
N ASN A 91 -5.46 1.49 9.12
CA ASN A 91 -5.52 2.76 9.83
C ASN A 91 -6.78 3.57 9.51
N TYR A 92 -7.93 2.90 9.42
CA TYR A 92 -9.23 3.48 9.06
C TYR A 92 -9.24 4.19 7.69
N GLY A 93 -8.35 3.80 6.78
CA GLY A 93 -8.14 4.47 5.50
C GLY A 93 -7.45 5.83 5.62
N GLN A 94 -7.03 6.23 6.82
CA GLN A 94 -6.37 7.49 7.06
C GLN A 94 -4.85 7.37 6.95
N PRO A 95 -4.17 8.39 6.41
CA PRO A 95 -2.71 8.42 6.42
C PRO A 95 -2.17 8.38 7.87
N PRO A 96 -0.91 7.96 8.08
CA PRO A 96 -0.32 7.92 9.40
C PRO A 96 -0.42 9.28 10.12
N VAL A 97 -0.81 9.26 11.40
CA VAL A 97 -0.83 10.44 12.26
C VAL A 97 0.57 10.65 12.85
N VAL A 98 1.16 11.80 12.56
CA VAL A 98 2.49 12.22 13.01
C VAL A 98 2.43 13.70 13.40
N ASP A 99 3.18 14.08 14.43
CA ASP A 99 3.16 15.43 15.02
C ASP A 99 3.37 16.51 13.94
N GLU A 100 2.51 17.53 13.94
CA GLU A 100 2.15 18.37 12.79
C GLU A 100 3.19 19.40 12.30
N ASN A 101 4.47 19.27 12.65
CA ASN A 101 5.48 20.23 12.20
C ASN A 101 6.00 19.88 10.80
N TRP A 102 5.23 20.17 9.75
CA TRP A 102 5.65 20.02 8.35
C TRP A 102 5.62 21.35 7.61
N GLU A 103 6.52 21.52 6.64
CA GLU A 103 6.61 22.74 5.83
C GLU A 103 5.89 22.56 4.48
N GLU A 104 4.99 23.46 4.13
CA GLU A 104 4.51 23.62 2.75
C GLU A 104 5.60 24.30 1.92
N VAL A 105 5.84 23.88 0.67
CA VAL A 105 6.99 24.37 -0.12
C VAL A 105 6.52 24.84 -1.49
N PRO A 106 6.83 26.10 -1.87
CA PRO A 106 6.53 26.65 -3.19
C PRO A 106 7.46 26.11 -4.28
N GLN A 107 6.96 26.10 -5.52
CA GLN A 107 7.64 25.49 -6.68
C GLN A 107 8.93 26.25 -7.08
N LYS A 108 10.07 25.54 -7.13
CA LYS A 108 11.40 26.02 -7.58
C LYS A 108 12.14 24.88 -8.33
N PRO A 109 13.18 25.17 -9.15
CA PRO A 109 13.61 24.28 -10.24
C PRO A 109 14.14 22.91 -9.80
N MET A 110 14.04 21.95 -10.72
CA MET A 110 14.21 20.51 -10.49
C MET A 110 15.69 20.09 -10.55
N LEU A 111 16.32 19.88 -9.40
CA LEU A 111 17.51 19.03 -9.28
C LEU A 111 17.05 17.58 -9.03
N LYS A 112 17.82 16.55 -9.41
CA LYS A 112 17.33 15.15 -9.38
C LYS A 112 16.78 14.69 -8.02
N GLY A 113 17.38 15.14 -6.91
CA GLY A 113 16.94 14.88 -5.52
C GLY A 113 16.00 15.94 -4.91
N VAL A 114 15.76 17.06 -5.62
CA VAL A 114 14.91 18.16 -5.15
C VAL A 114 13.59 18.16 -5.92
N TYR A 115 12.48 18.09 -5.20
CA TYR A 115 11.14 18.14 -5.78
C TYR A 115 10.33 19.28 -5.17
N LYS A 116 9.77 20.16 -6.02
CA LYS A 116 9.06 21.39 -5.61
C LYS A 116 9.81 22.13 -4.48
N GLY A 117 11.12 22.35 -4.64
CA GLY A 117 11.98 23.03 -3.66
C GLY A 117 12.37 22.23 -2.41
N TYR A 118 11.83 21.02 -2.21
CA TYR A 118 12.16 20.17 -1.07
C TYR A 118 13.21 19.11 -1.41
N ASN A 119 14.21 18.93 -0.54
CA ASN A 119 15.26 17.93 -0.73
C ASN A 119 14.91 16.60 -0.05
N ILE A 120 14.66 15.58 -0.87
CA ILE A 120 14.50 14.20 -0.40
C ILE A 120 15.87 13.66 -0.04
N LYS A 121 15.96 13.05 1.15
CA LYS A 121 17.21 12.51 1.68
C LYS A 121 17.18 10.99 1.64
N LYS A 122 18.36 10.41 1.47
CA LYS A 122 18.54 8.96 1.59
C LYS A 122 17.95 8.45 2.92
N GLY A 123 17.16 7.39 2.82
CA GLY A 123 16.42 6.75 3.91
C GLY A 123 15.04 7.36 4.15
N ASP A 124 14.68 8.49 3.53
CA ASP A 124 13.31 8.98 3.61
C ASP A 124 12.31 7.90 3.17
N ILE A 125 11.22 7.81 3.92
CA ILE A 125 10.09 6.95 3.63
C ILE A 125 9.04 7.81 2.94
N LEU A 126 8.59 7.39 1.76
CA LEU A 126 7.55 8.07 1.01
C LEU A 126 6.29 7.23 1.07
N ILE A 127 5.16 7.84 1.40
CA ILE A 127 3.84 7.21 1.42
C ILE A 127 2.90 8.06 0.55
N THR A 128 2.02 7.42 -0.21
CA THR A 128 1.07 8.10 -1.10
C THR A 128 -0.26 7.35 -1.15
N ASN A 129 -1.37 8.07 -1.38
CA ASN A 129 -2.65 7.48 -1.75
C ASN A 129 -2.88 7.42 -3.27
N GLY A 130 -1.91 7.84 -4.10
CA GLY A 130 -2.08 7.91 -5.56
C GLY A 130 -2.22 6.54 -6.26
N THR A 131 -2.22 5.45 -5.50
CA THR A 131 -2.58 4.09 -5.94
C THR A 131 -2.88 3.22 -4.72
N SER A 132 -3.69 2.19 -4.90
CA SER A 132 -3.90 1.10 -3.94
C SER A 132 -3.91 -0.22 -4.71
N SER A 133 -3.45 -1.32 -4.10
CA SER A 133 -3.36 -2.60 -4.81
C SER A 133 -3.40 -3.79 -3.87
N SER A 134 -4.07 -4.85 -4.32
CA SER A 134 -4.10 -6.17 -3.68
C SER A 134 -4.38 -6.10 -2.17
N GLY A 135 -5.43 -5.39 -1.75
CA GLY A 135 -5.81 -5.35 -0.33
C GLY A 135 -5.04 -4.36 0.55
N LEU A 136 -4.12 -3.56 -0.01
CA LEU A 136 -3.43 -2.49 0.72
C LEU A 136 -3.85 -1.11 0.20
N LEU A 137 -4.22 -0.23 1.13
CA LEU A 137 -4.46 1.19 0.83
C LEU A 137 -3.14 1.94 0.71
N GLY A 138 -2.98 2.67 -0.39
CA GLY A 138 -1.81 3.48 -0.66
C GLY A 138 -0.61 2.69 -1.20
N HIS A 139 0.49 3.41 -1.36
CA HIS A 139 1.79 2.88 -1.77
C HIS A 139 2.91 3.49 -0.94
N SER A 140 4.01 2.76 -0.81
CA SER A 140 5.19 3.25 -0.11
C SER A 140 6.48 2.98 -0.87
N ALA A 141 7.49 3.79 -0.58
CA ALA A 141 8.81 3.68 -1.14
C ALA A 141 9.88 4.12 -0.14
N ILE A 142 11.13 3.76 -0.41
CA ILE A 142 12.29 4.27 0.33
C ILE A 142 13.23 5.00 -0.62
N ALA A 143 13.72 6.17 -0.21
CA ALA A 143 14.80 6.85 -0.89
C ALA A 143 16.11 6.06 -0.69
N ASN A 144 16.45 5.17 -1.62
CA ASN A 144 17.67 4.35 -1.52
C ASN A 144 18.95 5.12 -1.87
N GLY A 145 18.81 6.36 -2.36
CA GLY A 145 19.87 7.37 -2.48
C GLY A 145 19.29 8.78 -2.33
N ASN A 146 20.14 9.81 -2.44
CA ASN A 146 19.66 11.21 -2.37
C ASN A 146 18.86 11.63 -3.62
N GLU A 147 18.97 10.89 -4.71
CA GLU A 147 18.34 11.23 -6.00
C GLU A 147 17.43 10.11 -6.52
N TYR A 148 17.26 9.05 -5.75
CA TYR A 148 16.65 7.81 -6.21
C TYR A 148 15.69 7.23 -5.17
N ILE A 149 14.56 6.75 -5.69
CA ILE A 149 13.50 6.11 -4.94
C ILE A 149 13.40 4.66 -5.42
N LEU A 150 13.39 3.73 -4.46
CA LEU A 150 13.18 2.30 -4.66
C LEU A 150 11.77 1.94 -4.22
N ASP A 151 11.01 1.35 -5.14
CA ASP A 151 9.68 0.83 -4.90
C ASP A 151 9.42 -0.46 -5.68
N ILE A 152 8.27 -1.09 -5.45
CA ILE A 152 7.73 -2.16 -6.29
C ILE A 152 6.30 -1.79 -6.67
N PRO A 153 6.01 -1.52 -7.95
CA PRO A 153 4.79 -0.80 -8.34
C PRO A 153 3.50 -1.61 -8.24
N GLY A 154 3.56 -2.94 -8.27
CA GLY A 154 2.36 -3.77 -8.19
C GLY A 154 2.51 -5.15 -8.83
N LYS A 155 1.38 -5.83 -8.96
CA LYS A 155 1.28 -7.18 -9.51
C LYS A 155 1.87 -7.28 -10.92
N GLY A 156 2.62 -8.36 -11.16
CA GLY A 156 3.30 -8.60 -12.44
C GLY A 156 4.64 -7.90 -12.59
N GLU A 157 4.98 -6.99 -11.67
CA GLU A 157 6.21 -6.20 -11.72
C GLU A 157 7.26 -6.71 -10.72
N THR A 158 8.47 -6.18 -10.88
CA THR A 158 9.59 -6.30 -9.95
C THR A 158 9.92 -4.94 -9.35
N THR A 159 10.79 -4.90 -8.34
CA THR A 159 11.36 -3.66 -7.83
C THR A 159 11.98 -2.82 -8.94
N ARG A 160 11.99 -1.52 -8.76
CA ARG A 160 12.62 -0.57 -9.68
C ARG A 160 13.24 0.59 -8.90
N GLN A 161 14.17 1.29 -9.54
CA GLN A 161 14.73 2.52 -9.03
C GLN A 161 14.44 3.64 -10.02
N TRP A 162 13.72 4.67 -9.57
CA TRP A 162 13.47 5.88 -10.36
C TRP A 162 14.17 7.07 -9.73
N SER A 163 14.44 8.11 -10.53
CA SER A 163 14.87 9.38 -9.95
C SER A 163 13.76 9.92 -9.05
N THR A 164 14.14 10.63 -7.98
CA THR A 164 13.19 11.27 -7.09
C THR A 164 12.21 12.13 -7.86
N SER A 165 12.69 12.96 -8.79
CA SER A 165 11.83 13.78 -9.65
C SER A 165 10.78 12.99 -10.44
N ARG A 166 11.15 11.82 -10.98
CA ARG A 166 10.25 10.97 -11.77
C ARG A 166 9.20 10.31 -10.89
N TRP A 167 9.63 9.72 -9.77
CA TRP A 167 8.73 9.07 -8.83
C TRP A 167 7.74 10.07 -8.24
N MET A 168 8.23 11.23 -7.79
CA MET A 168 7.37 12.29 -7.25
C MET A 168 6.36 12.78 -8.27
N LYS A 169 6.77 13.05 -9.53
CA LYS A 169 5.84 13.50 -10.58
C LYS A 169 4.75 12.48 -10.89
N GLU A 170 5.06 11.18 -10.82
CA GLU A 170 4.08 10.11 -11.07
C GLU A 170 2.97 10.09 -10.02
N TYR A 171 3.31 10.21 -8.73
CA TYR A 171 2.36 10.01 -7.64
C TYR A 171 1.71 11.30 -7.15
N ASP A 172 2.44 12.43 -7.16
CA ASP A 172 1.90 13.75 -6.84
C ASP A 172 0.87 14.23 -7.87
N GLY A 173 0.86 13.64 -9.08
CA GLY A 173 -0.19 13.88 -10.08
C GLY A 173 -1.45 13.01 -9.90
N LYS A 174 -1.42 12.03 -8.99
CA LYS A 174 -2.52 11.05 -8.77
C LYS A 174 -3.12 11.13 -7.38
N GLY A 175 -2.44 11.75 -6.43
CA GLY A 175 -2.84 11.86 -5.04
C GLY A 175 -1.78 12.61 -4.23
N TRP A 176 -1.88 12.57 -2.92
CA TRP A 176 -0.88 13.18 -2.06
C TRP A 176 0.37 12.31 -1.92
N VAL A 177 1.50 12.94 -1.61
CA VAL A 177 2.72 12.27 -1.17
C VAL A 177 3.16 12.85 0.17
N LYS A 178 3.38 11.99 1.16
CA LYS A 178 3.91 12.33 2.48
C LYS A 178 5.31 11.74 2.65
N VAL A 179 6.24 12.56 3.15
CA VAL A 179 7.62 12.14 3.42
C VAL A 179 7.84 12.04 4.92
N TYR A 180 8.34 10.89 5.34
CA TYR A 180 8.68 10.59 6.73
C TYR A 180 10.18 10.37 6.86
N ARG A 181 10.78 10.98 7.89
CA ARG A 181 12.22 10.98 8.09
C ARG A 181 12.58 10.64 9.52
N LEU A 182 13.55 9.75 9.70
CA LEU A 182 14.17 9.50 11.00
C LEU A 182 15.15 10.62 11.35
N LYS A 183 15.22 10.98 12.62
CA LYS A 183 16.19 11.96 13.13
C LYS A 183 17.64 11.48 12.99
N ASP A 184 17.88 10.19 13.20
CA ASP A 184 19.20 9.56 13.06
C ASP A 184 19.48 9.23 11.58
N SER A 185 20.27 10.09 10.93
CA SER A 185 20.64 9.93 9.52
C SER A 185 21.54 8.71 9.27
N SER A 186 22.28 8.24 10.27
CA SER A 186 23.11 7.04 10.13
C SER A 186 22.24 5.79 9.98
N VAL A 187 21.15 5.72 10.74
CA VAL A 187 20.15 4.65 10.68
C VAL A 187 19.40 4.68 9.34
N ALA A 188 18.93 5.86 8.94
CA ALA A 188 18.24 6.05 7.66
C ALA A 188 19.12 5.64 6.47
N ASN A 189 20.40 6.04 6.47
CA ASN A 189 21.36 5.67 5.43
C ASN A 189 21.65 4.17 5.40
N ALA A 190 21.76 3.53 6.56
CA ALA A 190 21.99 2.09 6.67
C ALA A 190 20.81 1.28 6.11
N ALA A 191 19.58 1.67 6.46
CA ALA A 191 18.37 1.07 5.90
C ALA A 191 18.30 1.23 4.38
N ALA A 192 18.53 2.43 3.85
CA ALA A 192 18.56 2.70 2.41
C ALA A 192 19.60 1.84 1.66
N ASN A 193 20.82 1.72 2.21
CA ASN A 193 21.86 0.86 1.65
C ASN A 193 21.45 -0.61 1.63
N TRP A 194 20.82 -1.07 2.72
CA TRP A 194 20.35 -2.45 2.81
C TRP A 194 19.25 -2.72 1.79
N ALA A 195 18.28 -1.81 1.65
CA ALA A 195 17.21 -1.92 0.66
C ALA A 195 17.78 -2.06 -0.75
N ASP A 196 18.69 -1.16 -1.13
CA ASP A 196 19.36 -1.18 -2.43
C ASP A 196 20.06 -2.52 -2.70
N LYS A 197 20.88 -2.99 -1.74
CA LYS A 197 21.66 -4.22 -1.86
C LYS A 197 20.86 -5.52 -1.82
N ASN A 198 19.62 -5.47 -1.35
CA ASN A 198 18.79 -6.65 -1.18
C ASN A 198 17.60 -6.71 -2.14
N TYR A 199 17.27 -5.58 -2.78
CA TYR A 199 16.10 -5.46 -3.63
C TYR A 199 16.37 -4.85 -5.01
N TYR A 200 17.56 -4.31 -5.27
CA TYR A 200 17.86 -3.71 -6.57
C TYR A 200 19.22 -4.15 -7.14
N SER A 201 20.31 -3.85 -6.45
CA SER A 201 21.67 -4.09 -6.93
C SER A 201 22.54 -4.67 -5.83
N THR A 202 23.01 -5.92 -5.95
CA THR A 202 23.83 -6.59 -4.90
C THR A 202 25.06 -5.79 -4.47
N ASN A 203 25.60 -4.97 -5.39
CA ASN A 203 26.80 -4.15 -5.17
C ASN A 203 26.47 -2.67 -4.91
N GLY A 204 25.19 -2.31 -4.89
CA GLY A 204 24.71 -0.95 -4.74
C GLY A 204 25.04 -0.02 -5.91
N THR A 205 24.92 -0.54 -7.13
CA THR A 205 25.16 0.19 -8.37
C THR A 205 23.84 0.55 -9.06
N SER A 206 23.88 1.40 -10.08
CA SER A 206 22.70 1.73 -10.90
C SER A 206 22.22 0.56 -11.78
N LYS A 207 22.94 -0.56 -11.83
CA LYS A 207 22.51 -1.75 -12.55
C LYS A 207 21.72 -2.66 -11.64
N GLN A 208 20.45 -2.86 -11.99
CA GLN A 208 19.60 -3.85 -11.35
C GLN A 208 20.07 -5.27 -11.68
N ASN A 209 20.22 -6.09 -10.65
CA ASN A 209 20.47 -7.53 -10.78
C ASN A 209 19.68 -8.37 -9.77
N ILE A 210 18.74 -7.75 -9.04
CA ILE A 210 17.81 -8.41 -8.13
C ILE A 210 16.39 -8.13 -8.62
N PHE A 211 15.60 -9.19 -8.79
CA PHE A 211 14.27 -9.12 -9.39
C PHE A 211 13.23 -9.91 -8.56
N PRO A 212 12.84 -9.44 -7.37
CA PRO A 212 11.81 -10.08 -6.57
C PRO A 212 10.45 -9.98 -7.27
N LYS A 213 9.60 -10.99 -7.11
CA LYS A 213 8.23 -10.93 -7.62
C LYS A 213 7.36 -10.13 -6.67
N TYR A 214 6.46 -9.30 -7.20
CA TYR A 214 5.41 -8.71 -6.38
C TYR A 214 4.50 -9.79 -5.79
N GLY A 215 4.22 -9.68 -4.50
CA GLY A 215 3.26 -10.54 -3.81
C GLY A 215 3.32 -10.39 -2.30
N MET A 216 2.16 -10.59 -1.66
CA MET A 216 2.00 -10.49 -0.20
C MET A 216 2.16 -11.83 0.54
N THR A 217 2.34 -12.92 -0.20
CA THR A 217 2.55 -14.24 0.38
C THR A 217 3.96 -14.41 0.92
N GLY A 218 4.13 -15.43 1.77
CA GLY A 218 5.43 -15.81 2.33
C GLY A 218 5.78 -15.11 3.64
N SER A 219 6.89 -15.54 4.24
CA SER A 219 7.31 -15.06 5.55
C SER A 219 7.63 -13.55 5.53
N ARG A 220 7.33 -12.87 6.65
CA ARG A 220 7.78 -11.49 6.93
C ARG A 220 9.30 -11.32 6.78
N TYR A 221 10.08 -12.39 6.88
CA TYR A 221 11.54 -12.38 6.72
C TYR A 221 12.02 -12.70 5.29
N SER A 222 11.18 -13.31 4.44
CA SER A 222 11.55 -13.59 3.05
C SER A 222 11.61 -12.30 2.24
N LYS A 223 12.55 -12.22 1.28
CA LYS A 223 12.67 -11.11 0.33
C LYS A 223 11.91 -11.35 -0.98
N ASN A 224 11.38 -12.55 -1.20
CA ASN A 224 10.65 -12.91 -2.41
C ASN A 224 9.53 -13.93 -2.08
N PRO A 225 8.26 -13.66 -2.43
CA PRO A 225 7.76 -12.40 -2.99
C PRO A 225 7.79 -11.25 -1.97
N THR A 226 7.64 -10.02 -2.48
CA THR A 226 7.66 -8.80 -1.67
C THR A 226 6.65 -7.75 -2.16
N TYR A 227 6.43 -6.72 -1.36
CA TYR A 227 5.54 -5.59 -1.65
C TYR A 227 6.09 -4.32 -1.02
N CYS A 228 5.50 -3.17 -1.37
CA CYS A 228 6.05 -1.84 -1.10
C CYS A 228 6.41 -1.59 0.37
N SER A 229 5.47 -1.76 1.27
CA SER A 229 5.66 -1.52 2.72
C SER A 229 6.57 -2.54 3.38
N LYS A 230 6.56 -3.81 2.91
CA LYS A 230 7.50 -4.85 3.39
C LYS A 230 8.95 -4.50 3.09
N ILE A 231 9.24 -3.96 1.90
CA ILE A 231 10.60 -3.50 1.55
C ILE A 231 11.08 -2.46 2.56
N VAL A 232 10.24 -1.45 2.86
CA VAL A 232 10.62 -0.37 3.78
C VAL A 232 10.86 -0.91 5.18
N LEU A 233 9.93 -1.70 5.74
CA LEU A 233 10.07 -2.18 7.11
C LEU A 233 11.27 -3.14 7.26
N GLN A 234 11.50 -4.02 6.28
CA GLN A 234 12.67 -4.89 6.27
C GLN A 234 13.99 -4.12 6.19
N ALA A 235 14.04 -3.04 5.41
CA ALA A 235 15.21 -2.20 5.32
C ALA A 235 15.62 -1.64 6.70
N TYR A 236 14.64 -1.18 7.47
CA TYR A 236 14.87 -0.68 8.81
C TYR A 236 15.13 -1.79 9.84
N TYR A 237 14.50 -2.94 9.71
CA TYR A 237 14.69 -4.08 10.61
C TYR A 237 16.08 -4.73 10.43
N PHE A 238 16.47 -5.05 9.19
CA PHE A 238 17.71 -5.78 8.91
C PHE A 238 18.91 -4.87 8.62
N GLY A 239 18.68 -3.67 8.06
CA GLY A 239 19.74 -2.77 7.63
C GLY A 239 20.42 -2.01 8.76
N THR A 240 19.85 -2.01 9.96
CA THR A 240 20.26 -1.13 11.08
C THR A 240 21.00 -1.88 12.20
N GLY A 241 21.32 -3.15 11.97
CA GLY A 241 22.08 -4.00 12.89
C GLY A 241 21.30 -4.29 14.17
N ASN A 242 21.96 -4.15 15.32
CA ASN A 242 21.35 -4.43 16.63
C ASN A 242 20.52 -3.26 17.20
N LYS A 243 20.33 -2.17 16.43
CA LYS A 243 19.52 -1.04 16.90
C LYS A 243 18.04 -1.43 16.91
N PRO A 244 17.28 -1.15 17.99
CA PRO A 244 15.87 -1.51 18.09
C PRO A 244 14.98 -0.53 17.31
N VAL A 245 15.19 -0.41 15.99
CA VAL A 245 14.51 0.58 15.14
C VAL A 245 13.05 0.21 14.90
N VAL A 246 12.80 -1.08 14.65
CA VAL A 246 11.46 -1.63 14.43
C VAL A 246 11.01 -2.32 15.73
N GLN A 247 9.90 -1.85 16.31
CA GLN A 247 9.33 -2.42 17.53
C GLN A 247 8.34 -3.56 17.25
N VAL A 248 7.61 -3.46 16.15
CA VAL A 248 6.61 -4.45 15.73
C VAL A 248 6.94 -4.86 14.31
N PHE A 249 7.12 -6.15 14.08
CA PHE A 249 7.36 -6.69 12.74
C PHE A 249 6.23 -7.66 12.39
N PRO A 250 5.10 -7.19 11.84
CA PRO A 250 3.92 -8.01 11.62
C PRO A 250 4.11 -8.97 10.43
N SER A 251 3.18 -9.91 10.27
CA SER A 251 3.10 -10.79 9.09
C SER A 251 2.70 -10.01 7.83
N LEU A 252 1.78 -9.06 7.96
CA LEU A 252 1.36 -8.11 6.92
C LEU A 252 1.68 -6.70 7.38
N VAL A 253 2.44 -5.96 6.56
CA VAL A 253 2.86 -4.59 6.85
C VAL A 253 1.95 -3.66 6.06
N THR A 254 0.98 -3.00 6.69
CA THR A 254 0.14 -2.05 5.95
C THR A 254 0.87 -0.74 5.72
N VAL A 255 0.50 -0.04 4.64
CA VAL A 255 1.21 1.15 4.19
C VAL A 255 0.94 2.33 5.14
N TYR A 256 -0.31 2.54 5.54
CA TYR A 256 -0.70 3.68 6.39
C TYR A 256 -0.37 3.50 7.88
N ASP A 257 -0.05 2.28 8.32
CA ASP A 257 0.41 2.03 9.68
C ASP A 257 1.94 2.00 9.80
N LEU A 258 2.65 2.15 8.66
CA LEU A 258 4.09 1.95 8.56
C LEU A 258 4.92 2.72 9.62
N PRO A 259 4.65 4.02 9.91
CA PRO A 259 5.39 4.75 10.95
C PRO A 259 5.17 4.22 12.37
N ASN A 260 4.07 3.52 12.65
CA ASN A 260 3.75 2.98 13.97
C ASN A 260 4.49 1.68 14.29
N TYR A 261 5.07 1.02 13.28
CA TYR A 261 5.95 -0.14 13.48
C TYR A 261 7.34 0.21 14.02
N PHE A 262 7.70 1.49 14.04
CA PHE A 262 8.99 1.97 14.55
C PHE A 262 8.94 2.20 16.05
N SER A 263 10.04 1.90 16.74
CA SER A 263 10.13 2.17 18.17
C SER A 263 10.11 3.67 18.44
N LYS A 264 9.65 4.07 19.63
CA LYS A 264 9.52 5.47 20.02
C LYS A 264 10.81 6.29 19.80
N ALA A 265 11.98 5.71 20.03
CA ALA A 265 13.28 6.37 19.85
C ALA A 265 13.63 6.62 18.37
N TYR A 266 13.05 5.85 17.46
CA TYR A 266 13.32 5.90 16.02
C TYR A 266 12.08 6.24 15.20
N LYS A 267 10.99 6.74 15.82
CA LYS A 267 9.73 7.03 15.13
C LYS A 267 9.96 8.07 14.01
N PRO A 268 9.71 7.72 12.74
CA PRO A 268 9.79 8.66 11.62
C PRO A 268 8.82 9.81 11.82
N GLN A 269 9.26 11.04 11.55
CA GLN A 269 8.41 12.23 11.62
C GLN A 269 7.96 12.62 10.21
N GLN A 270 6.72 13.09 10.03
CA GLN A 270 6.38 13.80 8.79
C GLN A 270 7.29 15.01 8.70
N VAL A 271 7.98 15.14 7.59
CA VAL A 271 8.79 16.32 7.30
C VAL A 271 8.26 17.06 6.06
N LYS A 272 7.35 16.43 5.31
CA LYS A 272 6.78 17.04 4.11
C LYS A 272 5.45 16.42 3.69
N TYR A 273 4.57 17.28 3.18
CA TYR A 273 3.34 16.94 2.45
C TYR A 273 3.38 17.60 1.07
N PHE A 274 3.01 16.83 0.05
CA PHE A 274 2.80 17.26 -1.33
C PHE A 274 1.38 16.87 -1.76
N LYS A 275 0.75 17.79 -2.50
CA LYS A 275 -0.59 17.70 -3.06
C LYS A 275 -0.54 18.14 -4.52
#